data_AF-A0A1S0TQX6-F1
#
_entry.id   AF-A0A1S0TQX6-F1
#
_cell.length_a   1.000
_cell.length_b   1.000
_cell.length_c   1.000
_cell.angle_alpha   90.00
_cell.angle_beta   90.00
_cell.angle_gamma   90.00
#
_symmetry.space_group_name_H-M   'P 1'
#
loop_
_entity.id
_entity.type
_entity.pdbx_description
1 polymer ?
#
loop_
_entity_poly.entity_id
_entity_poly.type
_entity_poly.pdbx_seq_one_letter_code
_entity_poly.pdbx_strand_id
1 'polypeptide(L)'
;MVWKLWKPSKITIPMNSANQTLQTIHDKKRLNVEIKDRYGNYKEDCFPLPSGGCRCVGKDKAGNEVVKKYDDGALCKSLQKSKRTVNERPSQNIRDPVRERAQANYRAVINELNEKFKGLKEGCFPRPKGCLCVIGKDRNGRDITERREKDRDCKCQPGERGHGCPISGA
;
A
#
# COMPACT_ATOMS: atom_id res chain seq x y z
N MET A 1 -60.61 14.43 28.08
CA MET A 1 -59.48 15.23 27.59
C MET A 1 -58.54 15.51 28.76
N VAL A 2 -57.40 14.82 28.84
CA VAL A 2 -56.29 15.23 29.73
C VAL A 2 -54.99 15.00 28.97
N TRP A 3 -54.44 16.08 28.43
CA TRP A 3 -53.13 16.11 27.80
C TRP A 3 -52.07 16.16 28.91
N LYS A 4 -51.38 15.05 29.18
CA LYS A 4 -50.19 15.09 30.05
C LYS A 4 -49.02 15.65 29.24
N LEU A 5 -48.55 16.82 29.66
CA LEU A 5 -47.32 17.46 29.18
C LEU A 5 -46.14 16.49 29.26
N TRP A 6 -45.43 16.30 28.15
CA TRP A 6 -44.11 15.66 28.13
C TRP A 6 -43.05 16.75 28.08
N LYS A 7 -42.28 16.91 29.17
CA LYS A 7 -41.09 17.79 29.18
C LYS A 7 -39.92 17.03 28.55
N PRO A 8 -39.16 17.63 27.60
CA PRO A 8 -37.95 17.02 27.09
C PRO A 8 -36.81 17.17 28.11
N SER A 9 -36.34 16.04 28.64
CA SER A 9 -35.12 15.95 29.44
C SER A 9 -33.91 16.27 28.56
N LYS A 10 -33.14 17.31 28.90
CA LYS A 10 -31.86 17.60 28.23
C LYS A 10 -30.88 16.47 28.54
N ILE A 11 -30.54 15.68 27.52
CA ILE A 11 -29.46 14.68 27.59
C ILE A 11 -28.14 15.43 27.51
N THR A 12 -27.44 15.54 28.64
CA THR A 12 -26.05 16.01 28.68
C THR A 12 -25.14 14.83 28.32
N ILE A 13 -24.52 14.86 27.14
CA ILE A 13 -23.52 13.86 26.73
C ILE A 13 -22.24 14.10 27.54
N PRO A 14 -21.65 13.10 28.22
CA PRO A 14 -20.45 13.28 29.03
C PRO A 14 -19.24 13.61 28.16
N MET A 15 -18.59 14.75 28.41
CA MET A 15 -17.38 15.25 27.74
C MET A 15 -16.12 14.35 27.89
N ASN A 16 -16.23 13.21 28.57
CA ASN A 16 -15.09 12.36 28.94
C ASN A 16 -14.56 11.46 27.81
N SER A 17 -15.37 11.16 26.80
CA SER A 17 -14.97 10.25 25.70
C SER A 17 -14.01 10.91 24.69
N ALA A 18 -14.14 12.22 24.46
CA ALA A 18 -13.26 12.98 23.58
C ALA A 18 -11.85 13.21 24.18
N ASN A 19 -11.75 13.35 25.51
CA ASN A 19 -10.46 13.53 26.18
C ASN A 19 -9.60 12.26 26.18
N GLN A 20 -10.21 11.07 26.27
CA GLN A 20 -9.48 9.79 26.25
C GLN A 20 -8.82 9.51 24.89
N THR A 21 -9.49 9.85 23.78
CA THR A 21 -8.93 9.66 22.43
C THR A 21 -7.79 10.64 22.15
N LEU A 22 -7.92 11.90 22.58
CA LEU A 22 -6.84 12.90 22.47
C LEU A 22 -5.62 12.50 23.29
N GLN A 23 -5.79 12.07 24.55
CA GLN A 23 -4.70 11.57 25.39
C GLN A 23 -4.00 10.38 24.74
N THR A 24 -4.75 9.40 24.24
CA THR A 24 -4.21 8.22 23.55
C THR A 24 -3.39 8.60 22.31
N ILE A 25 -3.80 9.63 21.54
CA ILE A 25 -3.06 10.12 20.38
C ILE A 25 -1.73 10.77 20.82
N HIS A 26 -1.75 11.58 21.87
CA HIS A 26 -0.55 12.21 22.42
C HIS A 26 0.42 11.17 23.00
N ASP A 27 -0.10 10.21 23.75
CA ASP A 27 0.68 9.12 24.35
C ASP A 27 1.30 8.22 23.27
N LYS A 28 0.55 7.87 22.23
CA LYS A 28 1.09 7.13 21.09
C LYS A 28 2.23 7.88 20.40
N LYS A 29 2.08 9.19 20.20
CA LYS A 29 3.15 10.02 19.60
C LYS A 29 4.41 10.01 20.48
N ARG A 30 4.26 10.20 21.79
CA ARG A 30 5.36 10.18 22.76
C ARG A 30 6.06 8.81 22.81
N LEU A 31 5.29 7.73 22.92
CA LEU A 31 5.83 6.37 22.96
C LEU A 31 6.57 6.01 21.67
N ASN A 32 6.06 6.43 20.51
CA ASN A 32 6.75 6.20 19.24
C ASN A 32 8.10 6.91 19.15
N VAL A 33 8.22 8.11 19.73
CA VAL A 33 9.49 8.85 19.81
C VAL A 33 10.45 8.11 20.73
N GLU A 34 9.99 7.70 21.90
CA GLU A 34 10.81 6.99 22.91
C GLU A 34 11.28 5.60 22.43
N ILE A 35 10.44 4.87 21.70
CA ILE A 35 10.81 3.59 21.08
C ILE A 35 11.89 3.79 20.00
N LYS A 36 11.73 4.81 19.16
CA LYS A 36 12.73 5.14 18.12
C LYS A 36 14.06 5.57 18.74
N ASP A 37 14.03 6.35 19.81
CA ASP A 37 15.24 6.81 20.51
C ASP A 37 15.99 5.64 21.16
N ARG A 38 15.27 4.76 21.90
CA ARG A 38 15.88 3.63 22.59
C ARG A 38 16.34 2.51 21.66
N TYR A 39 15.53 2.17 20.67
CA TYR A 39 15.67 0.95 19.89
C TYR A 39 15.94 1.17 18.40
N GLY A 40 15.94 2.42 17.92
CA GLY A 40 16.07 2.73 16.48
C GLY A 40 17.40 2.28 15.84
N ASN A 41 18.43 2.06 16.65
CA ASN A 41 19.78 1.66 16.18
C ASN A 41 20.11 0.19 16.42
N TYR A 42 19.11 -0.66 16.71
CA TYR A 42 19.34 -2.08 16.91
C TYR A 42 19.85 -2.72 15.61
N LYS A 43 20.72 -3.75 15.73
CA LYS A 43 21.22 -4.51 14.58
C LYS A 43 20.04 -5.19 13.86
N GLU A 44 20.25 -5.51 12.58
CA GLU A 44 19.27 -6.28 11.81
C GLU A 44 18.99 -7.61 12.51
N ASP A 45 17.72 -8.04 12.47
CA ASP A 45 17.19 -9.23 13.15
C ASP A 45 17.35 -9.27 14.68
N CYS A 46 17.55 -8.11 15.33
CA CYS A 46 17.55 -7.96 16.78
C CYS A 46 16.29 -7.28 17.33
N PHE A 47 15.63 -7.93 18.28
CA PHE A 47 14.38 -7.49 18.91
C PHE A 47 14.58 -7.15 20.39
N PRO A 48 14.01 -6.04 20.90
CA PRO A 48 14.15 -5.66 22.31
C PRO A 48 13.43 -6.63 23.25
N LEU A 49 14.01 -6.85 24.42
CA LEU A 49 13.43 -7.66 25.49
C LEU A 49 12.83 -6.77 26.58
N PRO A 50 11.71 -7.18 27.21
CA PRO A 50 11.06 -6.39 28.27
C PRO A 50 11.93 -6.26 29.53
N SER A 51 12.80 -7.25 29.79
CA SER A 51 13.73 -7.26 30.94
C SER A 51 15.02 -6.46 30.71
N GLY A 52 15.16 -5.79 29.56
CA GLY A 52 16.43 -5.19 29.12
C GLY A 52 17.18 -6.08 28.12
N GLY A 53 17.99 -5.46 27.26
CA GLY A 53 18.75 -6.16 26.23
C GLY A 53 17.98 -6.44 24.93
N CYS A 54 18.40 -7.44 24.18
CA CYS A 54 17.80 -7.87 22.91
C CYS A 54 18.01 -9.34 22.58
N ARG A 55 17.14 -9.85 21.70
CA ARG A 55 17.26 -11.16 21.06
C ARG A 55 17.55 -10.97 19.58
N CYS A 56 18.69 -11.46 19.12
CA CYS A 56 19.13 -11.39 17.74
C CYS A 56 19.07 -12.76 17.06
N VAL A 57 18.52 -12.82 15.85
CA VAL A 57 18.63 -14.00 14.99
C VAL A 57 19.79 -13.77 14.03
N GLY A 58 20.76 -14.68 14.01
CA GLY A 58 21.91 -14.61 13.10
C GLY A 58 22.18 -15.96 12.47
N LYS A 59 23.14 -16.04 11.55
CA LYS A 59 23.57 -17.31 10.94
C LYS A 59 24.89 -17.79 11.53
N ASP A 60 25.02 -19.09 11.73
CA ASP A 60 26.27 -19.72 12.13
C ASP A 60 27.23 -19.93 10.93
N LYS A 61 28.40 -20.51 11.16
CA LYS A 61 29.39 -20.80 10.10
C LYS A 61 28.90 -21.84 9.08
N ALA A 62 27.87 -22.61 9.41
CA ALA A 62 27.25 -23.61 8.55
C ALA A 62 25.99 -23.10 7.85
N GLY A 63 25.57 -21.84 8.12
CA GLY A 63 24.40 -21.20 7.53
C GLY A 63 23.08 -21.45 8.27
N ASN A 64 23.09 -22.12 9.43
CA ASN A 64 21.89 -22.34 10.24
C ASN A 64 21.53 -21.10 11.05
N GLU A 65 20.23 -20.89 11.26
CA GLU A 65 19.74 -19.79 12.10
C GLU A 65 20.00 -20.09 13.58
N VAL A 66 20.71 -19.18 14.23
CA VAL A 66 21.04 -19.23 15.65
C VAL A 66 20.54 -17.97 16.35
N VAL A 67 19.79 -18.17 17.43
CA VAL A 67 19.25 -17.07 18.24
C VAL A 67 20.22 -16.75 19.38
N LYS A 68 20.72 -15.53 19.43
CA LYS A 68 21.57 -15.02 20.51
C LYS A 68 20.81 -14.00 21.35
N LYS A 69 20.85 -14.17 22.67
CA LYS A 69 20.31 -13.18 23.62
C LYS A 69 21.45 -12.36 24.19
N TYR A 70 21.23 -11.06 24.30
CA TYR A 70 22.15 -10.11 24.89
C TYR A 70 21.39 -9.38 25.99
N ASP A 71 21.93 -9.35 27.20
CA ASP A 71 21.32 -8.63 28.32
C ASP A 71 21.68 -7.14 28.29
N ASP A 72 22.83 -6.79 27.69
CA ASP A 72 23.28 -5.42 27.49
C ASP A 72 22.72 -4.81 26.19
N GLY A 73 21.95 -3.73 26.34
CA GLY A 73 21.38 -2.96 25.22
C GLY A 73 22.43 -2.30 24.32
N ALA A 74 23.68 -2.12 24.77
CA ALA A 74 24.75 -1.61 23.92
C ALA A 74 25.18 -2.63 22.85
N LEU A 75 25.18 -3.93 23.18
CA LEU A 75 25.52 -5.03 22.25
C LEU A 75 24.47 -5.22 21.14
N CYS A 76 23.25 -4.77 21.44
CA CYS A 76 22.11 -4.76 20.53
C CYS A 76 22.22 -3.69 19.45
N LYS A 77 22.95 -2.61 19.73
CA LYS A 77 23.11 -1.49 18.80
C LYS A 77 24.18 -1.81 17.78
N SER A 78 23.93 -1.44 16.53
CA SER A 78 24.99 -1.46 15.52
C SER A 78 25.93 -0.27 15.75
N LEU A 79 27.23 -0.52 15.95
CA LEU A 79 28.27 0.54 15.96
C LEU A 79 28.40 1.20 14.60
N GLN A 80 27.94 0.50 13.58
CA GLN A 80 27.71 1.05 12.27
C GLN A 80 26.56 2.05 12.44
N LYS A 81 26.90 3.34 12.52
CA LYS A 81 26.23 4.25 11.58
C LYS A 81 26.50 3.64 10.20
N SER A 82 25.68 2.65 9.82
CA SER A 82 25.15 2.57 8.50
C SER A 82 24.37 3.88 8.36
N LYS A 83 25.13 4.96 8.17
CA LYS A 83 24.97 5.75 6.98
C LYS A 83 24.78 4.66 5.93
N ARG A 84 23.52 4.29 5.67
CA ARG A 84 23.07 4.16 4.30
C ARG A 84 23.60 5.44 3.71
N THR A 85 24.86 5.39 3.27
CA THR A 85 25.36 6.43 2.45
C THR A 85 24.33 6.36 1.34
N VAL A 86 23.70 7.49 1.10
CA VAL A 86 22.95 7.69 -0.13
C VAL A 86 23.88 7.43 -1.36
N ASN A 87 25.17 7.13 -1.12
CA ASN A 87 26.21 6.67 -2.02
C ASN A 87 26.45 5.15 -2.12
N GLU A 88 25.72 4.27 -1.42
CA GLU A 88 25.57 2.85 -1.83
C GLU A 88 24.19 2.64 -2.47
N ARG A 89 23.78 3.63 -3.28
CA ARG A 89 23.08 3.30 -4.50
C ARG A 89 24.12 2.53 -5.34
N PRO A 90 23.93 1.23 -5.66
CA PRO A 90 24.77 0.61 -6.67
C PRO A 90 24.76 1.56 -7.86
N SER A 91 25.94 1.97 -8.33
CA SER A 91 26.05 2.85 -9.49
C SER A 91 25.02 2.39 -10.52
N GLN A 92 24.16 3.30 -10.98
CA GLN A 92 23.11 2.98 -11.96
C GLN A 92 23.69 2.42 -13.28
N ASN A 93 25.02 2.30 -13.38
CA ASN A 93 25.81 1.75 -14.47
C ASN A 93 26.36 0.32 -14.23
N ILE A 94 25.91 -0.43 -13.22
CA ILE A 94 26.18 -1.88 -13.22
C ILE A 94 25.09 -2.52 -14.08
N ARG A 95 25.40 -2.75 -15.37
CA ARG A 95 24.58 -3.57 -16.26
C ARG A 95 24.57 -5.00 -15.72
N ASP A 96 23.52 -5.33 -14.98
CA ASP A 96 23.20 -6.71 -14.65
C ASP A 96 22.41 -7.31 -15.82
N PRO A 97 22.93 -8.34 -16.52
CA PRO A 97 22.26 -8.95 -17.66
C PRO A 97 20.89 -9.54 -17.30
N VAL A 98 20.69 -9.96 -16.04
CA VAL A 98 19.40 -10.45 -15.54
C VAL A 98 18.40 -9.31 -15.46
N ARG A 99 18.84 -8.15 -14.96
CA ARG A 99 18.01 -6.95 -14.86
C ARG A 99 17.62 -6.41 -16.24
N GLU A 100 18.55 -6.38 -17.18
CA GLU A 100 18.30 -5.92 -18.56
C GLU A 100 17.30 -6.84 -19.26
N ARG A 101 17.46 -8.17 -19.13
CA ARG A 101 16.51 -9.16 -19.65
C ARG A 101 15.12 -9.01 -19.01
N ALA A 102 15.05 -8.80 -17.68
CA ALA A 102 13.79 -8.58 -16.99
C ALA A 102 13.09 -7.30 -17.48
N GLN A 103 13.84 -6.21 -17.71
CA GLN A 103 13.30 -4.97 -18.26
C GLN A 103 12.81 -5.14 -19.70
N ALA A 104 13.54 -5.87 -20.54
CA ALA A 104 13.13 -6.16 -21.92
C ALA A 104 11.83 -7.00 -21.95
N ASN A 105 11.74 -8.03 -21.11
CA ASN A 105 10.52 -8.83 -20.97
C ASN A 105 9.34 -7.98 -20.50
N TYR A 106 9.55 -7.13 -19.48
CA TYR A 106 8.51 -6.23 -18.99
C TYR A 106 8.04 -5.27 -20.09
N ARG A 107 8.98 -4.66 -20.85
CA ARG A 107 8.64 -3.79 -21.98
C ARG A 107 7.84 -4.52 -23.07
N ALA A 108 8.18 -5.78 -23.37
CA ALA A 108 7.45 -6.56 -24.35
C ALA A 108 5.99 -6.79 -23.93
N VAL A 109 5.75 -7.17 -22.67
CA VAL A 109 4.39 -7.34 -22.12
C VAL A 109 3.62 -6.02 -22.14
N ILE A 110 4.27 -4.91 -21.76
CA ILE A 110 3.63 -3.59 -21.81
C ILE A 110 3.24 -3.21 -23.24
N ASN A 111 4.11 -3.47 -24.23
CA ASN A 111 3.78 -3.23 -25.64
C ASN A 111 2.60 -4.10 -26.10
N GLU A 112 2.59 -5.38 -25.73
CA GLU A 112 1.48 -6.29 -26.04
C GLU A 112 0.16 -5.79 -25.42
N LEU A 113 0.20 -5.35 -24.16
CA LEU A 113 -0.96 -4.77 -23.50
C LEU A 113 -1.40 -3.49 -24.21
N ASN A 114 -0.50 -2.57 -24.51
CA ASN A 114 -0.84 -1.32 -25.20
C ASN A 114 -1.54 -1.59 -26.55
N GLU A 115 -1.08 -2.59 -27.32
CA GLU A 115 -1.74 -2.98 -28.56
C GLU A 115 -3.13 -3.61 -28.32
N LYS A 116 -3.28 -4.49 -27.33
CA LYS A 116 -4.57 -5.10 -26.98
C LYS A 116 -5.61 -4.11 -26.46
N PHE A 117 -5.16 -3.05 -25.79
CA PHE A 117 -6.02 -2.00 -25.22
C PHE A 117 -6.15 -0.77 -26.11
N LYS A 118 -5.50 -0.76 -27.29
CA LYS A 118 -5.52 0.38 -28.21
C LYS A 118 -6.94 0.71 -28.68
N GLY A 119 -7.34 1.95 -28.43
CA GLY A 119 -8.65 2.49 -28.81
C GLY A 119 -9.83 1.89 -28.06
N LEU A 120 -9.61 1.09 -27.02
CA LEU A 120 -10.67 0.51 -26.20
C LEU A 120 -11.28 1.59 -25.28
N LYS A 121 -12.60 1.59 -25.13
CA LYS A 121 -13.31 2.50 -24.22
C LYS A 121 -12.85 2.28 -22.78
N GLU A 122 -12.75 3.36 -22.02
CA GLU A 122 -12.46 3.31 -20.59
C GLU A 122 -13.47 2.40 -19.86
N GLY A 123 -12.96 1.51 -19.01
CA GLY A 123 -13.79 0.52 -18.32
C GLY A 123 -14.19 -0.70 -19.16
N CYS A 124 -13.75 -0.80 -20.42
CA CYS A 124 -13.89 -2.01 -21.23
C CYS A 124 -12.64 -2.89 -21.15
N PHE A 125 -12.84 -4.21 -21.20
CA PHE A 125 -11.79 -5.23 -21.09
C PHE A 125 -11.87 -6.21 -22.27
N PRO A 126 -10.77 -6.46 -23.00
CA PRO A 126 -10.73 -7.38 -24.13
C PRO A 126 -11.13 -8.81 -23.74
N ARG A 127 -11.96 -9.46 -24.56
CA ARG A 127 -12.34 -10.87 -24.43
C ARG A 127 -12.17 -11.57 -25.79
N PRO A 128 -12.09 -12.91 -25.85
CA PRO A 128 -11.98 -13.62 -27.14
C PRO A 128 -13.15 -13.39 -28.11
N LYS A 129 -14.32 -12.97 -27.60
CA LYS A 129 -15.48 -12.56 -28.41
C LYS A 129 -15.99 -11.22 -27.85
N GLY A 130 -15.51 -10.12 -28.42
CA GLY A 130 -15.82 -8.75 -28.06
C GLY A 130 -15.16 -8.29 -26.75
N CYS A 131 -15.92 -7.67 -25.85
CA CYS A 131 -15.39 -7.11 -24.61
C CYS A 131 -16.40 -7.13 -23.46
N LEU A 132 -15.90 -6.91 -22.26
CA LEU A 132 -16.70 -6.66 -21.05
C LEU A 132 -16.51 -5.21 -20.63
N CYS A 133 -17.58 -4.43 -20.60
CA CYS A 133 -17.54 -3.00 -20.25
C CYS A 133 -18.28 -2.72 -18.95
N VAL A 134 -17.67 -1.95 -18.06
CA VAL A 134 -18.34 -1.39 -16.88
C VAL A 134 -19.16 -0.16 -17.32
N ILE A 135 -20.48 -0.24 -17.24
CA ILE A 135 -21.37 0.88 -17.63
C ILE A 135 -21.59 1.84 -16.46
N GLY A 136 -21.59 1.32 -15.23
CA GLY A 136 -21.86 2.10 -14.03
C GLY A 136 -21.71 1.27 -12.77
N LYS A 137 -22.15 1.84 -11.65
CA LYS A 137 -22.20 1.17 -10.35
C LYS A 137 -23.64 1.05 -9.88
N ASP A 138 -23.96 -0.05 -9.21
CA ASP A 138 -25.25 -0.25 -8.56
C ASP A 138 -25.37 0.62 -7.28
N ARG A 139 -26.53 0.58 -6.63
CA ARG A 139 -26.79 1.30 -5.37
C ARG A 139 -25.86 0.87 -4.23
N ASN A 140 -25.22 -0.29 -4.36
CA ASN A 140 -24.33 -0.89 -3.37
C ASN A 140 -22.85 -0.70 -3.77
N GLY A 141 -22.57 0.07 -4.82
CA GLY A 141 -21.22 0.39 -5.31
C GLY A 141 -20.54 -0.69 -6.14
N ARG A 142 -21.22 -1.81 -6.45
CA ARG A 142 -20.70 -2.88 -7.31
C ARG A 142 -20.80 -2.48 -8.77
N ASP A 143 -19.80 -2.90 -9.55
CA ASP A 143 -19.75 -2.60 -10.97
C ASP A 143 -20.83 -3.36 -11.75
N ILE A 144 -21.60 -2.62 -12.54
CA ILE A 144 -22.56 -3.16 -13.50
C ILE A 144 -21.81 -3.35 -14.82
N THR A 145 -21.58 -4.61 -15.18
CA THR A 145 -20.84 -4.98 -16.40
C THR A 145 -21.79 -5.43 -17.50
N GLU A 146 -21.55 -4.97 -18.73
CA GLU A 146 -22.23 -5.43 -19.94
C GLU A 146 -21.22 -6.07 -20.89
N ARG A 147 -21.61 -7.21 -21.47
CA ARG A 147 -20.82 -7.89 -22.49
C ARG A 147 -21.23 -7.41 -23.88
N ARG A 148 -20.27 -6.95 -24.67
CA ARG A 148 -20.46 -6.57 -26.08
C ARG A 148 -19.77 -7.60 -26.94
N GLU A 149 -20.44 -8.08 -27.98
CA GLU A 149 -19.90 -9.15 -28.84
C GLU A 149 -19.08 -8.63 -30.01
N LYS A 150 -19.25 -7.35 -30.39
CA LYS A 150 -18.56 -6.73 -31.53
C LYS A 150 -17.45 -5.82 -31.06
N ASP A 151 -16.26 -6.00 -31.64
CA ASP A 151 -15.07 -5.20 -31.31
C ASP A 151 -15.25 -3.70 -31.54
N ARG A 152 -16.09 -3.30 -32.50
CA ARG A 152 -16.42 -1.89 -32.75
C ARG A 152 -17.18 -1.23 -31.60
N ASP A 153 -17.99 -1.98 -30.86
CA ASP A 153 -18.79 -1.45 -29.75
C ASP A 153 -17.93 -1.27 -28.49
N CYS A 154 -16.75 -1.90 -28.49
CA CYS A 154 -15.73 -1.86 -27.45
C CYS A 154 -14.74 -0.70 -27.63
N LYS A 155 -14.62 -0.17 -28.84
CA LYS A 155 -13.63 0.84 -29.21
C LYS A 155 -14.27 2.20 -29.46
N CYS A 156 -13.50 3.26 -29.24
CA CYS A 156 -13.89 4.61 -29.59
C CYS A 156 -13.78 4.81 -31.11
N GLN A 157 -14.82 5.38 -31.73
CA GLN A 157 -14.72 5.79 -33.12
C GLN A 157 -13.99 7.14 -33.25
N PRO A 158 -13.33 7.43 -34.38
CA PRO A 158 -12.69 8.73 -34.61
C PRO A 158 -13.72 9.86 -34.52
N GLY A 159 -13.52 10.75 -33.54
CA GLY A 159 -14.41 11.89 -33.29
C GLY A 159 -15.58 11.62 -32.34
N GLU A 160 -15.78 10.39 -31.85
CA GLU A 160 -16.77 10.10 -30.79
C GLU A 160 -16.31 10.71 -29.46
N ARG A 161 -17.14 11.61 -28.92
CA ARG A 161 -16.98 12.20 -27.60
C ARG A 161 -18.12 11.72 -26.70
N GLY A 162 -17.85 10.79 -25.79
CA GLY A 162 -18.87 10.26 -24.87
C GLY A 162 -18.58 8.86 -24.32
N HIS A 163 -19.31 8.48 -23.25
CA HIS A 163 -19.28 7.20 -22.51
C HIS A 163 -17.99 6.38 -22.64
N GLY A 164 -16.94 6.82 -21.95
CA GLY A 164 -15.67 6.10 -21.84
C GLY A 164 -14.64 6.42 -22.93
N CYS A 165 -14.90 7.35 -23.84
CA CYS A 165 -13.87 7.83 -24.78
C CYS A 165 -13.16 9.08 -24.24
N PRO A 166 -11.82 9.11 -24.22
CA PRO A 166 -11.05 10.25 -23.73
C PRO A 166 -11.28 11.48 -24.61
N ILE A 167 -11.19 12.66 -24.00
CA ILE A 167 -11.44 13.97 -24.66
C ILE A 167 -10.54 14.20 -25.88
N SER A 168 -9.36 13.57 -25.89
CA SER A 168 -8.36 13.66 -26.96
C SER A 168 -8.72 12.90 -28.24
N GLY A 169 -9.82 12.13 -28.27
CA GLY A 169 -10.14 11.23 -29.37
C GLY A 169 -9.34 9.93 -29.36
N ALA A 170 -9.69 9.00 -30.26
CA ALA A 170 -9.11 7.67 -30.39
C ALA A 170 -7.65 7.67 -30.89
#